data_AF-A0A381Y227-F1
#
_entry.id   AF-A0A381Y227-F1
#
_cell.length_a   1.000
_cell.length_b   1.000
_cell.length_c   1.000
_cell.angle_alpha   90.00
_cell.angle_beta   90.00
_cell.angle_gamma   90.00
#
_symmetry.space_group_name_H-M   'P 1'
#
loop_
_entity.id
_entity.type
_entity.pdbx_description
1 polymer ?
#
loop_
_entity_poly.entity_id
_entity_poly.type
_entity_poly.pdbx_seq_one_letter_code
_entity_poly.pdbx_strand_id
1 'polypeptide(L)'
;RFTTKPFKTEKKNKEIKLVAEKECPGKVICADEEIKLSVIHAGRFSFLKGKNLDLEIGQGQINLNERDYSNSYDNRAKAKDGTSGVLTEQFLIWVPEPDFIKAAHAEKATMYIGDYAFELTSEGRIPWQILMDKGRLLEIMDEEQQREYGQYQHETKGKKDLDLRKKRMVSEAAESTWKMVQDSNNPEDFRYFLEQFPDSPYSIPAKLKLKQLERDNQ
;
A
#
# COMPACT_ATOMS: atom_id res chain seq x y z
N ARG A 1 -8.11 -3.22 6.63
CA ARG A 1 -7.37 -2.57 5.52
C ARG A 1 -5.89 -2.80 5.69
N PHE A 2 -5.25 -3.39 4.69
CA PHE A 2 -3.82 -3.71 4.66
C PHE A 2 -3.19 -2.88 3.55
N THR A 3 -2.10 -2.16 3.83
CA THR A 3 -1.48 -1.23 2.88
C THR A 3 0.02 -1.52 2.80
N THR A 4 0.58 -1.60 1.59
CA THR A 4 2.00 -1.93 1.41
C THR A 4 2.92 -0.76 1.72
N LYS A 5 4.21 -1.02 1.98
CA LYS A 5 5.24 0.00 1.82
C LYS A 5 5.19 0.53 0.38
N PRO A 6 5.37 1.84 0.18
CA PRO A 6 5.40 2.38 -1.16
C PRO A 6 6.63 1.90 -1.91
N PHE A 7 6.43 1.36 -3.09
CA PHE A 7 7.51 1.10 -4.04
C PHE A 7 7.81 2.38 -4.80
N LYS A 8 9.08 2.78 -4.87
CA LYS A 8 9.51 3.97 -5.62
C LYS A 8 10.47 3.56 -6.72
N THR A 9 10.30 4.14 -7.90
CA THR A 9 11.21 3.94 -9.03
C THR A 9 11.29 5.22 -9.85
N GLU A 10 12.43 5.44 -10.50
CA GLU A 10 12.72 6.68 -11.21
C GLU A 10 13.28 6.40 -12.62
N LYS A 11 12.78 7.14 -13.61
CA LYS A 11 13.25 7.09 -14.99
C LYS A 11 13.33 8.49 -15.57
N LYS A 12 14.50 8.91 -16.08
CA LYS A 12 14.71 10.23 -16.72
C LYS A 12 14.15 11.39 -15.86
N ASN A 13 14.48 11.43 -14.57
CA ASN A 13 14.02 12.42 -13.58
C ASN A 13 12.51 12.41 -13.30
N LYS A 14 11.80 11.35 -13.66
CA LYS A 14 10.40 11.11 -13.29
C LYS A 14 10.39 10.00 -12.25
N GLU A 15 10.03 10.32 -11.01
CA GLU A 15 9.79 9.32 -9.97
C GLU A 15 8.31 8.96 -9.93
N ILE A 16 8.01 7.68 -9.75
CA ILE A 16 6.66 7.20 -9.41
C ILE A 16 6.69 6.45 -8.09
N LYS A 17 5.63 6.62 -7.30
CA LYS A 17 5.36 5.92 -6.04
C LYS A 17 4.14 5.01 -6.25
N LEU A 18 4.31 3.71 -6.02
CA LEU A 18 3.25 2.70 -6.08
C LEU A 18 2.85 2.25 -4.69
N VAL A 19 1.56 2.23 -4.39
CA VAL A 19 1.03 1.73 -3.11
C VAL A 19 -0.14 0.80 -3.39
N ALA A 20 -0.09 -0.43 -2.88
CA ALA A 20 -1.18 -1.38 -2.96
C ALA A 20 -1.95 -1.44 -1.63
N GLU A 21 -3.26 -1.54 -1.72
CA GLU A 21 -4.17 -1.58 -0.59
C GLU A 21 -5.23 -2.67 -0.79
N LYS A 22 -5.47 -3.44 0.28
CA LYS A 22 -6.47 -4.51 0.36
C LYS A 22 -7.45 -4.21 1.48
N GLU A 23 -8.74 -4.17 1.17
CA GLU A 23 -9.81 -3.74 2.09
C GLU A 23 -10.72 -4.89 2.51
N CYS A 24 -10.26 -5.69 3.47
CA CYS A 24 -11.10 -6.74 4.02
C CYS A 24 -12.18 -6.21 4.99
N PRO A 25 -13.47 -6.58 4.80
CA PRO A 25 -14.53 -6.21 5.72
C PRO A 25 -14.43 -6.99 7.03
N GLY A 26 -14.38 -6.28 8.16
CA GLY A 26 -14.21 -6.90 9.48
C GLY A 26 -12.76 -7.30 9.77
N LYS A 27 -12.58 -8.21 10.72
CA LYS A 27 -11.25 -8.72 11.11
C LYS A 27 -11.02 -10.11 10.49
N VAL A 28 -10.97 -10.14 9.16
CA VAL A 28 -10.66 -11.36 8.40
C VAL A 28 -9.62 -11.04 7.35
N ILE A 29 -8.75 -12.00 7.04
CA ILE A 29 -7.94 -11.96 5.83
C ILE A 29 -8.81 -12.56 4.73
N CYS A 30 -9.47 -11.67 3.99
CA CYS A 30 -10.36 -11.97 2.90
C CYS A 30 -9.58 -12.31 1.61
N ALA A 31 -10.22 -13.05 0.71
CA ALA A 31 -9.90 -12.97 -0.71
C ALA A 31 -10.76 -11.80 -1.23
N ASP A 32 -10.13 -10.69 -1.59
CA ASP A 32 -10.83 -9.56 -2.20
C ASP A 32 -10.80 -9.79 -3.71
N GLU A 33 -11.88 -9.49 -4.43
CA GLU A 33 -11.88 -9.64 -5.90
C GLU A 33 -10.88 -8.65 -6.56
N GLU A 34 -10.63 -7.50 -5.92
CA GLU A 34 -9.79 -6.42 -6.45
C GLU A 34 -8.84 -5.83 -5.39
N ILE A 35 -7.64 -5.49 -5.83
CA ILE A 35 -6.61 -4.78 -5.08
C ILE A 35 -6.53 -3.36 -5.58
N LYS A 36 -6.60 -2.39 -4.66
CA LYS A 36 -6.47 -0.98 -5.00
C LYS A 36 -5.00 -0.63 -5.16
N LEU A 37 -4.59 -0.29 -6.38
CA LEU A 37 -3.25 0.18 -6.70
C LEU A 37 -3.26 1.69 -6.94
N SER A 38 -2.46 2.42 -6.15
CA SER A 38 -2.22 3.85 -6.33
C SER A 38 -0.90 4.08 -7.06
N VAL A 39 -0.94 4.80 -8.19
CA VAL A 39 0.25 5.30 -8.91
C VAL A 39 0.34 6.79 -8.69
N ILE A 40 1.38 7.25 -8.02
CA ILE A 40 1.53 8.64 -7.60
C ILE A 40 2.79 9.23 -8.25
N HIS A 41 2.67 10.41 -8.84
CA HIS A 41 3.79 11.21 -9.32
C HIS A 41 3.76 12.58 -8.67
N ALA A 42 4.89 13.04 -8.15
CA ALA A 42 5.06 14.41 -7.66
C ALA A 42 6.10 15.11 -8.53
N GLY A 43 5.71 16.20 -9.19
CA GLY A 43 6.56 16.93 -10.10
C GLY A 43 6.06 18.34 -10.38
N ARG A 44 6.80 19.10 -11.17
CA ARG A 44 6.41 20.48 -11.50
C ARG A 44 5.34 20.56 -12.60
N PHE A 45 5.28 19.55 -13.44
CA PHE A 45 4.38 19.47 -14.59
C PHE A 45 3.64 18.14 -14.59
N SER A 46 2.46 18.14 -15.21
CA SER A 46 1.68 16.91 -15.40
C SER A 46 2.48 15.89 -16.21
N PHE A 47 2.45 14.65 -15.75
CA PHE A 47 3.13 13.50 -16.31
C PHE A 47 2.16 12.33 -16.50
N LEU A 48 1.28 12.09 -15.54
CA LEU A 48 0.34 10.97 -15.59
C LEU A 48 -0.83 11.27 -16.52
N LYS A 49 -1.40 12.48 -16.44
CA LYS A 49 -2.61 12.84 -17.18
C LYS A 49 -2.45 12.61 -18.69
N GLY A 50 -3.38 11.87 -19.28
CA GLY A 50 -3.39 11.57 -20.72
C GLY A 50 -2.39 10.50 -21.16
N LYS A 51 -1.68 9.84 -20.25
CA LYS A 51 -0.79 8.71 -20.58
C LYS A 51 -1.46 7.38 -20.30
N ASN A 52 -1.33 6.42 -21.22
CA ASN A 52 -1.77 5.06 -20.95
C ASN A 52 -0.88 4.42 -19.89
N LEU A 53 -1.48 3.54 -19.09
CA LEU A 53 -0.80 2.77 -18.07
C LEU A 53 -0.99 1.28 -18.34
N ASP A 54 0.12 0.59 -18.52
CA ASP A 54 0.17 -0.83 -18.80
C ASP A 54 1.23 -1.47 -17.92
N LEU A 55 0.99 -2.70 -17.49
CA LEU A 55 1.94 -3.47 -16.71
C LEU A 55 2.30 -4.73 -17.49
N GLU A 56 3.50 -4.74 -18.05
CA GLU A 56 4.05 -5.91 -18.72
C GLU A 56 4.69 -6.82 -17.69
N ILE A 57 4.30 -8.08 -17.70
CA ILE A 57 4.88 -9.16 -16.92
C ILE A 57 5.39 -10.20 -17.93
N GLY A 58 6.43 -10.96 -17.61
CA GLY A 58 7.10 -11.81 -18.62
C GLY A 58 6.21 -12.74 -19.47
N GLN A 59 4.99 -13.05 -19.03
CA GLN A 59 4.01 -13.88 -19.75
C GLN A 59 2.75 -13.13 -20.24
N GLY A 60 2.70 -11.80 -20.18
CA GLY A 60 1.54 -11.04 -20.65
C GLY A 60 1.53 -9.57 -20.24
N GLN A 61 0.44 -8.88 -20.59
CA GLN A 61 0.26 -7.47 -20.26
C GLN A 61 -1.06 -7.30 -19.51
N ILE A 62 -1.01 -6.55 -18.41
CA ILE A 62 -2.17 -6.16 -17.62
C ILE A 62 -2.49 -4.71 -17.98
N ASN A 63 -3.69 -4.49 -18.51
CA ASN A 63 -4.19 -3.14 -18.82
C ASN A 63 -4.65 -2.45 -17.53
N LEU A 64 -4.10 -1.27 -17.23
CA LEU A 64 -4.41 -0.50 -16.02
C LEU A 64 -5.08 0.85 -16.35
N ASN A 65 -5.76 0.96 -17.49
CA ASN A 65 -6.35 2.21 -17.97
C ASN A 65 -7.77 2.47 -17.43
N GLU A 66 -8.44 1.47 -16.86
CA GLU A 66 -9.66 1.67 -16.07
C GLU A 66 -9.27 2.15 -14.67
N ARG A 67 -9.39 3.46 -14.44
CA ARG A 67 -8.81 4.14 -13.28
C ARG A 67 -9.46 5.49 -13.01
N ASP A 68 -9.36 5.92 -11.77
CA ASP A 68 -9.67 7.29 -11.36
C ASP A 68 -8.41 8.14 -11.34
N TYR A 69 -8.54 9.39 -11.81
CA TYR A 69 -7.47 10.39 -11.77
C TYR A 69 -7.81 11.51 -10.80
N SER A 70 -6.85 11.87 -9.95
CA SER A 70 -6.91 13.07 -9.12
C SER A 70 -5.56 13.79 -9.13
N ASN A 71 -5.59 15.08 -8.78
CA ASN A 71 -4.37 15.85 -8.57
C ASN A 71 -4.54 16.89 -7.47
N SER A 72 -3.42 17.39 -6.98
CA SER A 72 -3.33 18.50 -6.05
C SER A 72 -2.08 19.33 -6.35
N TYR A 73 -2.10 20.62 -6.02
CA TYR A 73 -0.97 21.51 -6.21
C TYR A 73 -0.62 22.23 -4.92
N ASP A 74 0.65 22.15 -4.54
CA ASP A 74 1.20 22.87 -3.39
C ASP A 74 2.22 23.91 -3.88
N ASN A 75 1.92 25.20 -3.69
CA ASN A 75 2.76 26.31 -4.11
C ASN A 75 3.96 26.57 -3.18
N ARG A 76 3.96 26.03 -1.96
CA ARG A 76 5.03 26.17 -0.96
C ARG A 76 6.01 25.00 -1.02
N ALA A 77 5.55 23.83 -1.45
CA ALA A 77 6.41 22.67 -1.65
C ALA A 77 7.51 22.95 -2.68
N LYS A 78 8.67 22.32 -2.48
CA LYS A 78 9.83 22.38 -3.37
C LYS A 78 9.92 21.10 -4.19
N ALA A 79 9.97 21.23 -5.51
CA ALA A 79 10.25 20.12 -6.41
C ALA A 79 11.70 19.65 -6.25
N LYS A 80 12.03 18.45 -6.78
CA LYS A 80 13.39 17.88 -6.72
C LYS A 80 14.46 18.80 -7.34
N ASP A 81 14.07 19.67 -8.27
CA ASP A 81 14.96 20.66 -8.91
C ASP A 81 15.12 21.97 -8.10
N GLY A 82 14.54 22.04 -6.90
CA GLY A 82 14.59 23.22 -6.02
C GLY A 82 13.58 24.32 -6.37
N THR A 83 12.81 24.18 -7.45
CA THR A 83 11.77 25.14 -7.81
C THR A 83 10.57 25.03 -6.88
N SER A 84 9.91 26.17 -6.61
CA SER A 84 8.65 26.16 -5.84
C SER A 84 7.49 25.71 -6.71
N GLY A 85 6.55 24.99 -6.10
CA GLY A 85 5.38 24.45 -6.79
C GLY A 85 5.54 22.97 -7.09
N VAL A 86 4.70 22.15 -6.47
CA VAL A 86 4.64 20.70 -6.73
C VAL A 86 3.20 20.32 -7.08
N LEU A 87 3.03 19.80 -8.30
CA LEU A 87 1.84 19.08 -8.73
C LEU A 87 1.99 17.61 -8.33
N THR A 88 1.09 17.12 -7.49
CA THR A 88 0.96 15.70 -7.18
C THR A 88 -0.20 15.15 -7.98
N GLU A 89 0.06 14.13 -8.78
CA GLU A 89 -0.93 13.40 -9.56
C GLU A 89 -1.07 11.98 -9.01
N GLN A 90 -2.28 11.45 -9.07
CA GLN A 90 -2.58 10.10 -8.62
C GLN A 90 -3.53 9.40 -9.59
N PHE A 91 -3.17 8.18 -9.97
CA PHE A 91 -4.11 7.20 -10.50
C PHE A 91 -4.50 6.21 -9.40
N LEU A 92 -5.80 5.94 -9.28
CA LEU A 92 -6.35 4.85 -8.49
C LEU A 92 -6.89 3.79 -9.44
N ILE A 93 -6.36 2.58 -9.33
CA ILE A 93 -6.71 1.46 -10.20
C ILE A 93 -7.18 0.31 -9.32
N TRP A 94 -8.20 -0.40 -9.77
CA TRP A 94 -8.68 -1.63 -9.15
C TRP A 94 -8.18 -2.78 -10.00
N VAL A 95 -7.28 -3.59 -9.42
CA VAL A 95 -6.62 -4.69 -10.14
C VAL A 95 -7.17 -6.00 -9.61
N PRO A 96 -7.72 -6.88 -10.47
CA PRO A 96 -8.18 -8.19 -10.04
C PRO A 96 -7.09 -8.95 -9.28
N GLU A 97 -7.45 -9.58 -8.16
CA GLU A 97 -6.51 -10.30 -7.30
C GLU A 97 -5.62 -11.30 -8.05
N PRO A 98 -6.13 -12.12 -9.00
CA PRO A 98 -5.29 -13.04 -9.76
C PRO A 98 -4.22 -12.34 -10.60
N ASP A 99 -4.53 -11.19 -11.19
CA ASP A 99 -3.59 -10.44 -12.02
C ASP A 99 -2.57 -9.71 -11.16
N PHE A 100 -3.00 -9.20 -10.00
CA PHE A 100 -2.08 -8.63 -9.02
C PHE A 100 -1.09 -9.67 -8.48
N ILE A 101 -1.53 -10.91 -8.21
CA ILE A 101 -0.67 -12.03 -7.81
C ILE A 101 0.36 -12.34 -8.90
N LYS A 102 -0.09 -12.45 -10.17
CA LYS A 102 0.84 -12.67 -11.29
C LYS A 102 1.91 -11.57 -11.35
N ALA A 103 1.52 -10.31 -11.19
CA ALA A 103 2.46 -9.19 -11.16
C ALA A 103 3.43 -9.24 -9.96
N ALA A 104 2.93 -9.54 -8.76
CA ALA A 104 3.73 -9.61 -7.54
C ALA A 104 4.81 -10.71 -7.60
N HIS A 105 4.49 -11.85 -8.24
CA HIS A 105 5.38 -13.02 -8.34
C HIS A 105 6.11 -13.16 -9.68
N ALA A 106 5.84 -12.29 -10.66
CA ALA A 106 6.54 -12.32 -11.93
C ALA A 106 8.06 -12.14 -11.75
N GLU A 107 8.85 -12.87 -12.55
CA GLU A 107 10.31 -12.72 -12.59
C GLU A 107 10.69 -11.28 -13.02
N LYS A 108 10.01 -10.77 -14.04
CA LYS A 108 10.15 -9.40 -14.56
C LYS A 108 8.79 -8.74 -14.63
N ALA A 109 8.74 -7.49 -14.17
CA ALA A 109 7.56 -6.65 -14.28
C ALA A 109 7.98 -5.22 -14.63
N THR A 110 7.40 -4.67 -15.68
CA THR A 110 7.70 -3.33 -16.19
C THR A 110 6.41 -2.55 -16.33
N MET A 111 6.33 -1.42 -15.63
CA MET A 111 5.21 -0.50 -15.75
C MET A 111 5.49 0.53 -16.83
N TYR A 112 4.61 0.63 -17.82
CA TYR A 112 4.65 1.60 -18.89
C TYR A 112 3.70 2.75 -18.60
N ILE A 113 4.22 3.97 -18.62
CA ILE A 113 3.44 5.21 -18.50
C ILE A 113 3.66 6.02 -19.78
N GLY A 114 2.79 5.84 -20.77
CA GLY A 114 3.06 6.25 -22.15
C GLY A 114 4.38 5.64 -22.64
N ASP A 115 5.33 6.48 -23.05
CA ASP A 115 6.62 6.04 -23.60
C ASP A 115 7.69 5.75 -22.53
N TYR A 116 7.34 5.81 -21.24
CA TYR A 116 8.27 5.60 -20.13
C TYR A 116 8.11 4.20 -19.56
N ALA A 117 9.20 3.43 -19.59
CA ALA A 117 9.30 2.11 -18.97
C ALA A 117 9.96 2.22 -17.59
N PHE A 118 9.22 1.83 -16.56
CA PHE A 118 9.67 1.73 -15.17
C PHE A 118 9.81 0.26 -14.79
N GLU A 119 11.04 -0.16 -14.54
CA GLU A 119 11.28 -1.49 -14.02
C GLU A 119 10.80 -1.55 -12.57
N LEU A 120 9.89 -2.48 -12.30
CA LEU A 120 9.56 -2.88 -10.96
C LEU A 120 10.57 -3.97 -10.60
N THR A 121 11.34 -3.80 -9.53
CA THR A 121 12.30 -4.83 -9.11
C THR A 121 11.59 -5.93 -8.32
N SER A 122 12.14 -7.14 -8.31
CA SER A 122 11.61 -8.25 -7.50
C SER A 122 11.59 -7.89 -6.01
N GLU A 123 12.68 -7.29 -5.50
CA GLU A 123 12.79 -6.76 -4.15
C GLU A 123 11.71 -5.71 -3.86
N GLY A 124 11.51 -4.80 -4.81
CA GLY A 124 10.48 -3.77 -4.73
C GLY A 124 9.04 -4.28 -4.66
N ARG A 125 8.80 -5.50 -5.18
CA ARG A 125 7.50 -6.18 -5.13
C ARG A 125 7.34 -7.10 -3.92
N ILE A 126 8.34 -7.25 -3.05
CA ILE A 126 8.21 -8.03 -1.80
C ILE A 126 7.00 -7.56 -0.96
N PRO A 127 6.74 -6.25 -0.78
CA PRO A 127 5.54 -5.78 -0.07
C PRO A 127 4.23 -6.29 -0.70
N TRP A 128 4.17 -6.42 -2.02
CA TRP A 128 3.00 -6.93 -2.74
C TRP A 128 2.82 -8.43 -2.48
N GLN A 129 3.90 -9.20 -2.52
CA GLN A 129 3.85 -10.64 -2.21
C GLN A 129 3.39 -10.90 -0.77
N ILE A 130 3.84 -10.09 0.19
CA ILE A 130 3.38 -10.19 1.58
C ILE A 130 1.89 -9.88 1.68
N LEU A 131 1.41 -8.85 0.98
CA LEU A 131 -0.01 -8.49 0.98
C LEU A 131 -0.91 -9.64 0.50
N MET A 132 -0.42 -10.44 -0.45
CA MET A 132 -1.17 -11.55 -1.04
C MET A 132 -1.07 -12.87 -0.27
N ASP A 133 -0.04 -13.01 0.56
CA ASP A 133 0.21 -14.25 1.28
C ASP A 133 -0.39 -14.20 2.69
N LYS A 134 -1.53 -14.90 2.86
CA LYS A 134 -2.21 -15.03 4.14
C LYS A 134 -1.29 -15.57 5.25
N GLY A 135 -0.43 -16.53 4.94
CA GLY A 135 0.51 -17.10 5.90
C GLY A 135 1.50 -16.05 6.38
N ARG A 136 2.10 -15.30 5.44
CA ARG A 136 3.05 -14.22 5.76
C ARG A 136 2.39 -13.04 6.47
N LEU A 137 1.11 -12.77 6.22
CA LEU A 137 0.33 -11.81 6.99
C LEU A 137 0.06 -12.30 8.41
N LEU A 138 -0.18 -13.58 8.64
CA LEU A 138 -0.38 -14.13 9.99
C LEU A 138 0.92 -14.17 10.81
N GLU A 139 2.06 -14.45 10.16
CA GLU A 139 3.38 -14.44 10.81
C GLU A 139 3.76 -13.09 11.43
N ILE A 140 3.19 -11.99 10.96
CA ILE A 140 3.46 -10.65 11.49
C ILE A 140 2.48 -10.21 12.57
N MET A 141 1.48 -11.04 12.89
CA MET A 141 0.48 -10.76 13.92
C MET A 141 0.92 -11.36 15.26
N ASP A 142 0.42 -10.81 16.37
CA ASP A 142 0.59 -11.45 17.69
C ASP A 142 -0.36 -12.65 17.85
N GLU A 143 -0.20 -13.42 18.93
CA GLU A 143 -0.97 -14.65 19.16
C GLU A 143 -2.48 -14.43 19.22
N GLU A 144 -2.95 -13.32 19.80
CA GLU A 144 -4.38 -13.03 19.90
C GLU A 144 -4.96 -12.66 18.53
N GLN A 145 -4.22 -11.87 17.76
CA GLN A 145 -4.54 -11.55 16.37
C GLN A 145 -4.51 -12.79 15.46
N GLN A 146 -3.53 -13.69 15.62
CA GLN A 146 -3.49 -14.95 14.87
C GLN A 146 -4.72 -15.82 15.16
N ARG A 147 -5.19 -15.86 16.41
CA ARG A 147 -6.44 -16.54 16.77
C ARG A 147 -7.66 -15.86 16.12
N GLU A 148 -7.74 -14.54 16.19
CA GLU A 148 -8.88 -13.76 15.68
C GLU A 148 -8.98 -13.77 14.13
N TYR A 149 -7.85 -13.66 13.42
CA TYR A 149 -7.81 -13.61 11.95
C TYR A 149 -7.57 -14.98 11.28
N GLY A 150 -6.97 -15.93 12.02
CA GLY A 150 -6.60 -17.25 11.52
C GLY A 150 -7.56 -18.36 11.93
N GLN A 151 -7.89 -18.45 13.23
CA GLN A 151 -8.54 -19.64 13.82
C GLN A 151 -10.05 -19.49 13.98
N TYR A 152 -10.54 -18.29 14.33
CA TYR A 152 -11.97 -17.97 14.43
C TYR A 152 -12.41 -17.16 13.22
N GLN A 153 -12.54 -17.81 12.06
CA GLN A 153 -13.24 -17.20 10.93
C GLN A 153 -14.71 -17.03 11.31
N HIS A 154 -15.07 -15.88 11.86
CA HIS A 154 -16.47 -15.53 12.02
C HIS A 154 -17.04 -15.29 10.61
N GLU A 155 -17.54 -16.35 9.98
CA GLU A 155 -18.61 -16.21 8.99
C GLU A 155 -19.70 -15.38 9.64
N THR A 156 -19.89 -14.18 9.10
CA THR A 156 -20.71 -13.11 9.67
C THR A 156 -22.05 -13.60 10.24
N LYS A 157 -22.12 -13.74 11.58
CA LYS A 157 -23.36 -13.61 12.35
C LYS A 157 -23.13 -12.60 13.46
N GLY A 158 -23.66 -11.38 13.28
CA GLY A 158 -23.71 -10.37 14.34
C GLY A 158 -23.21 -8.97 13.95
N LYS A 159 -23.69 -8.42 12.83
CA LYS A 159 -23.38 -7.07 12.32
C LYS A 159 -23.76 -5.87 13.23
N LYS A 160 -24.12 -6.04 14.51
CA LYS A 160 -24.69 -4.92 15.31
C LYS A 160 -24.04 -4.57 16.64
N ASP A 161 -23.22 -5.42 17.26
CA ASP A 161 -22.73 -5.14 18.63
C ASP A 161 -21.21 -4.85 18.71
N LEU A 162 -20.43 -5.45 17.80
CA LEU A 162 -18.97 -5.25 17.73
C LEU A 162 -18.57 -3.88 17.13
N ASP A 163 -19.42 -3.30 16.29
CA ASP A 163 -19.18 -2.01 15.61
C ASP A 163 -19.22 -0.83 16.59
N LEU A 164 -20.08 -0.89 17.62
CA LEU A 164 -20.18 0.15 18.65
C LEU A 164 -19.03 0.09 19.67
N ARG A 165 -18.50 -1.10 19.94
CA ARG A 165 -17.35 -1.30 20.84
C ARG A 165 -16.02 -0.97 20.18
N LYS A 166 -15.87 -1.26 18.87
CA LYS A 166 -14.72 -0.84 18.05
C LYS A 166 -14.69 0.65 17.74
N LYS A 167 -15.84 1.28 17.46
CA LYS A 167 -15.93 2.74 17.29
C LYS A 167 -15.53 3.53 18.54
N ARG A 168 -15.53 2.92 19.73
CA ARG A 168 -15.00 3.50 20.98
C ARG A 168 -13.51 3.23 21.24
N MET A 169 -12.87 2.34 20.48
CA MET A 169 -11.45 1.95 20.65
C MET A 169 -10.56 2.42 19.49
N VAL A 170 -10.87 3.58 18.91
CA VAL A 170 -9.84 4.40 18.27
C VAL A 170 -9.56 5.51 19.26
N SER A 171 -8.42 5.47 19.96
CA SER A 171 -7.99 6.68 20.66
C SER A 171 -7.62 7.69 19.57
N GLU A 172 -8.13 8.92 19.68
CA GLU A 172 -7.74 10.02 18.77
C GLU A 172 -6.21 10.15 18.72
N ALA A 173 -5.55 9.80 19.84
CA ALA A 173 -4.10 9.63 19.94
C ALA A 173 -3.56 8.59 18.95
N ALA A 174 -4.07 7.35 18.93
CA ALA A 174 -3.59 6.31 18.01
C ALA A 174 -3.80 6.70 16.53
N GLU A 175 -4.93 7.32 16.19
CA GLU A 175 -5.17 7.79 14.82
C GLU A 175 -4.24 8.95 14.43
N SER A 176 -4.08 9.93 15.33
CA SER A 176 -3.19 11.07 15.12
C SER A 176 -1.74 10.62 14.95
N THR A 177 -1.24 9.77 15.85
CA THR A 177 0.11 9.23 15.76
C THR A 177 0.29 8.36 14.51
N TRP A 178 -0.70 7.53 14.16
CA TRP A 178 -0.63 6.73 12.93
C TRP A 178 -0.47 7.60 11.68
N LYS A 179 -1.23 8.70 11.58
CA LYS A 179 -1.12 9.64 10.46
C LYS A 179 0.27 10.24 10.32
N MET A 180 1.01 10.40 11.43
CA MET A 180 2.38 10.90 11.43
C MET A 180 3.38 9.83 10.98
N VAL A 181 3.19 8.57 11.37
CA VAL A 181 4.20 7.51 11.15
C VAL A 181 3.97 6.65 9.90
N GLN A 182 2.75 6.61 9.34
CA GLN A 182 2.38 5.65 8.27
C GLN A 182 3.24 5.74 6.98
N ASP A 183 3.83 6.90 6.71
CA ASP A 183 4.72 7.17 5.58
C ASP A 183 6.21 7.27 5.99
N SER A 184 6.54 7.01 7.25
CA SER A 184 7.93 7.00 7.73
C SER A 184 8.74 5.86 7.10
N ASN A 185 10.04 6.11 6.94
CA ASN A 185 11.03 5.09 6.53
C ASN A 185 11.96 4.71 7.70
N ASN A 186 11.67 5.15 8.93
CA ASN A 186 12.44 4.79 10.11
C ASN A 186 11.76 3.60 10.82
N PRO A 187 12.42 2.42 10.94
CA PRO A 187 11.87 1.29 11.69
C PRO A 187 11.46 1.64 13.13
N GLU A 188 12.22 2.52 13.79
CA GLU A 188 11.96 2.88 15.19
C GLU A 188 10.63 3.61 15.38
N ASP A 189 10.16 4.36 14.38
CA ASP A 189 8.87 5.05 14.45
C ASP A 189 7.71 4.04 14.54
N PHE A 190 7.83 2.91 13.84
CA PHE A 190 6.84 1.83 13.89
C PHE A 190 6.98 1.00 15.16
N ARG A 191 8.22 0.77 15.66
CA ARG A 191 8.43 0.11 16.95
C ARG A 191 7.81 0.90 18.10
N TYR A 192 8.05 2.21 18.13
CA TYR A 192 7.47 3.11 19.13
C TYR A 192 5.94 3.16 19.02
N PHE A 193 5.39 3.23 17.80
CA PHE A 193 3.94 3.18 17.59
C PHE A 193 3.33 1.89 18.16
N LEU A 194 3.98 0.75 17.93
CA LEU A 194 3.52 -0.56 18.41
C LEU A 194 3.64 -0.73 19.92
N GLU A 195 4.67 -0.12 20.54
CA GLU A 195 4.82 -0.09 21.99
C GLU A 195 3.71 0.73 22.66
N GLN A 196 3.38 1.90 22.11
CA GLN A 196 2.37 2.80 22.67
C GLN A 196 0.93 2.38 22.37
N PHE A 197 0.70 1.75 21.21
CA PHE A 197 -0.63 1.39 20.73
C PHE A 197 -0.71 -0.06 20.23
N PRO A 198 -0.41 -1.06 21.07
CA PRO A 198 -0.35 -2.48 20.66
C PRO A 198 -1.69 -3.00 20.11
N ASP A 199 -2.81 -2.58 20.70
CA ASP A 199 -4.16 -3.05 20.35
C ASP A 199 -4.91 -2.13 19.38
N SER A 200 -4.22 -1.10 18.87
CA SER A 200 -4.80 -0.17 17.91
C SER A 200 -5.21 -0.89 16.61
N PRO A 201 -6.27 -0.43 15.90
CA PRO A 201 -6.60 -0.95 14.58
C PRO A 201 -5.45 -0.78 13.55
N TYR A 202 -4.47 0.07 13.86
CA TYR A 202 -3.30 0.30 13.03
C TYR A 202 -2.09 -0.57 13.41
N SER A 203 -2.17 -1.40 14.46
CA SER A 203 -1.04 -2.23 14.88
C SER A 203 -0.64 -3.24 13.79
N ILE A 204 -1.62 -3.84 13.10
CA ILE A 204 -1.36 -4.74 11.97
C ILE A 204 -0.64 -4.00 10.81
N PRO A 205 -1.16 -2.87 10.29
CA PRO A 205 -0.42 -2.02 9.35
C PRO A 205 0.99 -1.62 9.83
N ALA A 206 1.17 -1.28 11.11
CA ALA A 206 2.46 -0.88 11.66
C ALA A 206 3.48 -2.04 11.70
N LYS A 207 3.07 -3.24 12.13
CA LYS A 207 3.91 -4.46 12.08
C LYS A 207 4.30 -4.80 10.64
N LEU A 208 3.36 -4.67 9.70
CA LEU A 208 3.62 -4.91 8.27
C LEU A 208 4.69 -3.96 7.73
N LYS A 209 4.61 -2.66 8.04
CA LYS A 209 5.61 -1.65 7.63
C LYS A 209 6.96 -1.90 8.27
N LEU A 210 6.99 -2.25 9.57
CA LEU A 210 8.23 -2.54 10.29
C LEU A 210 9.00 -3.71 9.65
N LYS A 211 8.35 -4.85 9.40
CA LYS A 211 9.00 -6.01 8.76
C LYS A 211 9.47 -5.71 7.34
N GLN A 212 8.78 -4.82 6.62
CA GLN A 212 9.21 -4.35 5.30
C GLN A 212 10.49 -3.50 5.39
N LEU A 213 10.63 -2.65 6.43
CA LEU A 213 11.82 -1.81 6.62
C LEU A 213 13.03 -2.59 7.14
N GLU A 214 12.84 -3.58 8.00
CA GLU A 214 13.93 -4.39 8.54
C GLU A 214 14.59 -5.26 7.46
N ARG A 215 13.81 -5.74 6.48
CA ARG A 215 14.34 -6.51 5.34
C ARG A 215 15.12 -5.68 4.33
N ASP A 216 14.82 -4.40 4.20
CA ASP A 216 15.53 -3.50 3.27
C ASP A 216 16.90 -3.04 3.82
N ASN A 217 17.12 -3.17 5.14
CA ASN A 217 18.36 -2.79 5.82
C ASN A 217 19.37 -3.94 5.97
N GLN A 218 19.07 -5.11 5.40
CA GLN A 218 19.83 -6.36 5.55
C GLN A 218 20.41 -6.80 4.21
#